data_AF-A0A359CHF5-F1
#
_entry.id   AF-A0A359CHF5-F1
#
_cell.length_a   1.000
_cell.length_b   1.000
_cell.length_c   1.000
_cell.angle_alpha   90.00
_cell.angle_beta   90.00
_cell.angle_gamma   90.00
#
_symmetry.space_group_name_H-M   'P 1'
#
loop_
_entity.id
_entity.type
_entity.pdbx_description
1 polymer ?
#
loop_
_entity_poly.entity_id
_entity_poly.type
_entity_poly.pdbx_seq_one_letter_code
_entity_poly.pdbx_strand_id
1 'polypeptide(L)' 'MEFVINKTSLSKLLITFLFFLGLSNAVLAQHGTIKGKITDAKTKEALIGASVLIEGTTNGAAADLDGGFVIANISPGNY' A
#
# COMPACT_ATOMS: atom_id res chain seq x y z
N MET A 1 43.29 24.69 12.35
CA MET A 1 43.38 23.49 11.50
C MET A 1 42.25 23.60 10.48
N GLU A 2 42.56 24.08 9.28
CA GLU A 2 41.56 24.32 8.22
C GLU A 2 41.26 22.99 7.53
N PHE A 3 40.01 22.53 7.58
CA PHE A 3 39.58 21.35 6.82
C PHE A 3 39.46 21.73 5.34
N VAL A 4 40.48 21.44 4.55
CA VAL A 4 40.44 21.60 3.08
C VAL A 4 39.64 20.45 2.48
N ILE A 5 38.39 20.72 2.10
CA ILE A 5 37.56 19.72 1.41
C ILE A 5 37.94 19.67 -0.08
N ASN A 6 38.52 18.55 -0.50
CA ASN A 6 38.87 18.29 -1.90
C ASN A 6 37.61 18.08 -2.77
N LYS A 7 37.58 18.63 -3.99
CA LYS A 7 36.43 18.54 -4.93
C LYS A 7 35.96 17.10 -5.18
N THR A 8 36.89 16.14 -5.23
CA THR A 8 36.57 14.71 -5.42
C THR A 8 36.01 14.04 -4.16
N SER A 9 36.28 14.59 -2.98
CA SER A 9 35.67 14.12 -1.71
C SER A 9 34.27 14.71 -1.55
N LEU A 10 34.08 15.97 -1.97
CA LEU A 10 32.78 16.64 -1.99
C LEU A 10 31.80 15.97 -2.95
N SER A 11 32.25 15.59 -4.15
CA SER A 11 31.40 14.88 -5.12
C SER A 11 31.01 13.48 -4.63
N LYS A 12 31.90 12.75 -3.96
CA LYS A 12 31.58 11.45 -3.34
C LYS A 12 30.54 11.58 -2.23
N LEU A 13 30.69 12.58 -1.36
CA LEU A 13 29.72 12.88 -0.30
C LEU A 13 28.33 13.19 -0.88
N LEU A 14 28.28 13.99 -1.95
CA LEU A 14 27.06 14.31 -2.68
C LEU A 14 26.41 13.05 -3.29
N ILE A 15 27.18 12.18 -3.93
CA ILE A 15 26.67 10.94 -4.53
C ILE A 15 26.09 10.01 -3.45
N THR A 16 26.79 9.84 -2.32
CA THR A 16 26.28 9.05 -1.18
C THR A 16 24.99 9.65 -0.62
N PHE A 17 24.91 10.98 -0.46
CA PHE A 17 23.71 11.65 0.01
C PHE A 17 22.52 11.46 -0.96
N LEU A 18 22.75 11.60 -2.27
CA LEU A 18 21.73 11.34 -3.30
C LEU A 18 21.25 9.88 -3.29
N PHE A 19 22.14 8.92 -3.05
CA PHE A 19 21.79 7.51 -2.94
C PHE A 19 20.86 7.23 -1.76
N PHE A 20 21.15 7.81 -0.58
CA PHE A 20 20.28 7.68 0.60
C PHE A 20 18.92 8.37 0.43
N LEU A 21 18.86 9.50 -0.30
CA LEU A 21 17.59 10.15 -0.64
C LEU A 21 16.68 9.24 -1.47
N GLY A 22 17.25 8.44 -2.39
CA GLY A 22 16.49 7.51 -3.23
C GLY A 22 15.77 6.40 -2.46
N LEU A 23 16.35 5.93 -1.35
CA LEU A 23 15.82 4.82 -0.53
C LEU A 23 14.57 5.21 0.28
N SER A 24 14.31 6.51 0.49
CA SER A 24 13.17 6.99 1.29
C SER A 24 11.80 6.70 0.67
N ASN A 25 11.73 6.51 -0.66
CA ASN A 25 10.47 6.28 -1.37
C ASN A 25 9.85 4.90 -1.12
N ALA A 26 10.59 3.95 -0.55
CA ALA A 26 10.10 2.60 -0.28
C ALA A 26 9.09 2.51 0.89
N VAL A 27 8.90 3.59 1.66
CA VAL A 27 8.07 3.58 2.87
C VAL A 27 6.57 3.77 2.58
N LEU A 28 6.20 4.35 1.43
CA LEU A 28 4.81 4.71 1.10
C LEU A 28 3.95 3.55 0.57
N ALA A 29 4.56 2.41 0.21
CA ALA A 29 3.86 1.26 -0.38
C ALA A 29 3.50 0.16 0.63
N GLN A 30 3.51 0.47 1.93
CA GLN A 30 3.30 -0.52 2.99
C GLN A 30 1.85 -0.99 3.11
N HIS A 31 0.88 -0.35 2.47
CA HIS A 31 -0.52 -0.76 2.56
C HIS A 31 -1.14 -1.03 1.18
N GLY A 32 -1.81 -2.16 1.07
CA GLY A 32 -2.55 -2.59 -0.10
C GLY A 32 -4.04 -2.23 -0.04
N THR A 33 -4.72 -2.43 -1.16
CA THR A 33 -6.19 -2.29 -1.27
C THR A 33 -6.75 -3.58 -1.86
N ILE A 34 -7.71 -4.19 -1.17
CA ILE A 34 -8.46 -5.35 -1.64
C ILE A 34 -9.77 -4.83 -2.24
N LYS A 35 -10.06 -5.25 -3.47
CA LYS A 35 -11.31 -4.91 -4.17
C LYS A 35 -11.89 -6.16 -4.83
N GLY A 36 -13.20 -6.25 -4.85
CA GLY A 36 -13.90 -7.38 -5.47
C GLY A 36 -15.37 -7.10 -5.69
N LYS A 37 -16.08 -8.13 -6.15
CA LYS A 37 -17.53 -8.10 -6.39
C LYS A 37 -18.17 -9.33 -5.78
N ILE A 38 -19.31 -9.15 -5.13
CA ILE A 38 -20.09 -10.20 -4.49
C ILE A 38 -21.34 -10.41 -5.33
N THR A 39 -21.53 -11.65 -5.79
CA THR A 39 -22.67 -12.04 -6.61
C THR A 39 -23.31 -13.31 -6.10
N ASP A 40 -24.62 -13.44 -6.30
CA ASP A 40 -25.34 -14.67 -5.99
C ASP A 40 -24.91 -15.78 -6.95
N ALA A 41 -24.67 -16.97 -6.40
CA ALA A 41 -24.16 -18.10 -7.18
C ALA A 41 -25.14 -18.57 -8.28
N LYS A 42 -26.44 -18.48 -8.01
CA LYS A 42 -27.52 -18.96 -8.87
C LYS A 42 -28.01 -17.90 -9.84
N THR A 43 -28.29 -16.69 -9.36
CA THR A 43 -28.87 -15.62 -10.19
C THR A 43 -27.81 -14.76 -10.88
N LYS A 44 -26.55 -14.81 -10.43
CA LYS A 44 -25.45 -13.92 -10.85
C LYS A 44 -25.72 -12.43 -10.59
N GLU A 45 -26.73 -12.12 -9.79
CA GLU A 45 -27.06 -10.75 -9.40
C GLU A 45 -26.10 -10.24 -8.33
N ALA A 46 -25.96 -8.91 -8.24
CA ALA A 46 -25.15 -8.25 -7.22
C ALA A 46 -25.77 -8.43 -5.83
N LEU A 47 -24.94 -8.84 -4.86
CA LEU A 47 -25.36 -8.93 -3.46
C LEU A 47 -25.08 -7.61 -2.74
N ILE A 48 -26.10 -6.77 -2.74
CA ILE A 48 -26.08 -5.44 -2.11
C ILE A 48 -26.06 -5.58 -0.59
N GLY A 49 -25.19 -4.81 0.09
CA GLY A 49 -25.12 -4.76 1.54
C GLY A 49 -24.48 -5.99 2.20
N ALA A 50 -23.97 -6.94 1.42
CA ALA A 50 -23.19 -8.05 1.94
C ALA A 50 -21.92 -7.53 2.63
N SER A 51 -21.62 -8.04 3.83
CA SER A 51 -20.46 -7.62 4.61
C SER A 51 -19.26 -8.53 4.34
N VAL A 52 -18.11 -7.93 4.06
CA VAL A 52 -16.82 -8.61 3.90
C VAL A 52 -15.92 -8.22 5.06
N LEU A 53 -15.34 -9.21 5.71
CA LEU A 53 -14.38 -9.04 6.80
C LEU A 53 -13.11 -9.83 6.44
N ILE A 54 -11.95 -9.23 6.66
CA ILE A 54 -10.67 -9.93 6.53
C ILE A 54 -10.40 -10.69 7.83
N GLU A 55 -10.24 -12.01 7.74
CA GLU A 55 -10.02 -12.86 8.90
C GLU A 55 -8.81 -12.38 9.74
N GLY A 56 -8.97 -12.41 11.06
CA GLY A 56 -7.93 -11.96 11.99
C GLY A 56 -7.73 -10.44 12.06
N THR A 57 -8.54 -9.64 11.36
CA THR A 57 -8.50 -8.17 11.43
C THR A 57 -9.87 -7.58 11.78
N THR A 58 -9.90 -6.29 12.09
CA THR A 58 -11.13 -5.51 12.19
C THR A 58 -11.47 -4.78 10.89
N ASN A 59 -10.74 -5.05 9.81
CA ASN A 59 -10.91 -4.38 8.52
C ASN A 59 -11.97 -5.11 7.70
N GLY A 60 -13.01 -4.40 7.33
CA GLY A 60 -14.11 -4.92 6.52
C GLY A 60 -14.77 -3.82 5.70
N ALA A 61 -15.59 -4.22 4.75
CA ALA A 61 -16.41 -3.32 3.94
C ALA A 61 -17.76 -3.96 3.62
N ALA A 62 -18.77 -3.12 3.45
CA ALA A 62 -20.06 -3.56 2.90
C ALA A 62 -20.05 -3.41 1.37
N ALA A 63 -20.74 -4.32 0.69
CA ALA A 63 -20.93 -4.27 -0.74
C ALA A 63 -21.91 -3.16 -1.15
N ASP A 64 -21.57 -2.43 -2.20
CA ASP A 64 -22.38 -1.37 -2.78
C ASP A 64 -23.57 -1.91 -3.61
N LEU A 65 -24.27 -1.02 -4.33
CA LEU A 65 -25.42 -1.37 -5.17
C LEU A 65 -25.07 -2.30 -6.34
N ASP A 66 -23.82 -2.29 -6.78
CA ASP A 66 -23.31 -3.18 -7.82
C ASP A 66 -22.70 -4.45 -7.21
N GLY A 67 -22.75 -4.63 -5.88
CA GLY A 67 -22.11 -5.74 -5.17
C GLY A 67 -20.59 -5.57 -5.05
N GLY A 68 -20.06 -4.41 -5.42
CA GLY A 68 -18.63 -4.07 -5.31
C GLY A 68 -18.24 -3.78 -3.87
N PHE A 69 -17.04 -4.20 -3.47
CA PHE A 69 -16.47 -3.84 -2.17
C PHE A 69 -15.01 -3.40 -2.31
N VAL A 70 -14.59 -2.48 -1.44
CA VAL A 70 -13.22 -1.98 -1.38
C VAL A 70 -12.79 -1.89 0.08
N ILE A 71 -11.72 -2.58 0.44
CA ILE A 71 -11.07 -2.49 1.74
C ILE A 71 -9.67 -1.92 1.50
N ALA A 72 -9.47 -0.66 1.88
CA ALA A 72 -8.22 0.05 1.70
C ALA A 72 -7.34 -0.07 2.95
N ASN A 73 -6.06 0.28 2.80
CA ASN A 73 -5.10 0.39 3.89
C ASN A 73 -4.84 -0.95 4.62
N ILE A 74 -4.74 -2.04 3.85
CA ILE A 74 -4.47 -3.39 4.38
C ILE A 74 -2.96 -3.59 4.54
N SER A 75 -2.51 -3.99 5.71
CA SER A 75 -1.12 -4.42 5.91
C SER A 75 -0.84 -5.72 5.15
N PRO A 76 0.36 -5.91 4.59
CA PRO A 76 0.78 -7.16 3.99
C PRO A 76 0.72 -8.29 5.02
N GLY A 77 0.12 -9.41 4.62
CA GLY A 77 -0.04 -10.57 5.48
C GLY A 77 -0.79 -11.67 4.73
N ASN A 78 -0.81 -12.86 5.33
CA ASN A 78 -1.69 -13.93 4.91
C ASN A 78 -2.96 -13.83 5.73
N TYR A 79 -4.08 -13.64 5.04
CA TYR A 79 -5.43 -13.59 5.57
C TYR A 79 -6.34 -14.48 4.73
#